data_AF-A0A970A8A3-F1
#
_entry.id   AF-A0A970A8A3-F1
#
_cell.length_a   1.000
_cell.length_b   1.000
_cell.length_c   1.000
_cell.angle_alpha   90.00
_cell.angle_beta   90.00
_cell.angle_gamma   90.00
#
_symmetry.space_group_name_H-M   'P 1'
#
loop_
_entity.id
_entity.type
_entity.pdbx_description
1 polymer ?
#
loop_
_entity_poly.entity_id
_entity_poly.type
_entity_poly.pdbx_seq_one_letter_code
_entity_poly.pdbx_strand_id
1 'polypeptide(L)'
;MSKLGIQDVTVRDGNQSILATRMKREDILAIVSALDKVGFYSLEVWGGATFDSAYRFLNQSAWENLREINKATPNTKLSMLLRGQNVVGYRHYDNDTLERFIRLTIENGIDILRVFDALNDPNNLRNAFKFTKKHGGHLQAAIAYTVSPVHDNDYYVKLVKTYEDMGADSICIKDMAGIITPKTAYDLVSAIKQATDLPLNMHSHTTANATSLVMEEAIKAGVDVVDGCISPFSGGTSHLADETIIEAAKLVGRETELNLEALDEAYELANSIVDKYIESGDLRVRSLIPNPKILKYQVPGGMLSNLLSQLEQQKSSDKLNEVLQEIPKVRKDMGYPPLVTPLSQMVGTQAVFNVLLGERYKIVPNEIKDYVQGLYGRAPGELNPDIVDQIMLQSEKKEAVPPEDLPFVYETDKKTMQEFLGREPEEEEVVAYTIFPEPVRNFYFNSVDADSDLKIESKSDQVSVTSNKTSETKLTNSAEPIAFRMVPPTA
;
A
#
# COMPACT_ATOMS: atom_id res chain seq x y z
N MET A 1 12.31 20.69 23.38
CA MET A 1 11.70 20.05 22.19
C MET A 1 10.29 19.63 22.57
N SER A 2 9.33 19.63 21.63
CA SER A 2 8.02 19.01 21.86
C SER A 2 8.19 17.52 22.17
N LYS A 3 7.23 16.94 22.89
CA LYS A 3 7.20 15.50 23.14
C LYS A 3 7.04 14.75 21.82
N LEU A 4 7.63 13.56 21.73
CA LEU A 4 7.56 12.72 20.54
C LEU A 4 6.22 11.97 20.52
N GLY A 5 5.48 12.10 19.43
CA GLY A 5 4.33 11.24 19.15
C GLY A 5 4.76 9.92 18.51
N ILE A 6 4.03 8.85 18.78
CA ILE A 6 4.17 7.57 18.08
C ILE A 6 2.82 7.24 17.45
N GLN A 7 2.81 6.93 16.15
CA GLN A 7 1.67 6.34 15.48
C GLN A 7 1.89 4.84 15.37
N ASP A 8 1.08 4.03 16.06
CA ASP A 8 1.12 2.57 15.88
C ASP A 8 0.46 2.19 14.55
N VAL A 9 1.09 1.28 13.81
CA VAL A 9 0.59 0.80 12.51
C VAL A 9 0.31 -0.71 12.49
N THR A 10 0.20 -1.34 13.67
CA THR A 10 0.14 -2.80 13.84
C THR A 10 -0.95 -3.45 13.00
N VAL A 11 -2.18 -2.98 13.12
CA VAL A 11 -3.35 -3.64 12.50
C VAL A 11 -3.53 -3.28 11.01
N ARG A 12 -2.80 -2.27 10.51
CA ARG A 12 -2.80 -1.85 9.09
C ARG A 12 -1.50 -2.23 8.40
N ASP A 13 -0.42 -1.46 8.56
CA ASP A 13 0.80 -1.68 7.80
C ASP A 13 1.65 -2.85 8.32
N GLY A 14 1.65 -3.09 9.64
CA GLY A 14 2.28 -4.26 10.23
C GLY A 14 1.65 -5.55 9.68
N ASN A 15 0.34 -5.69 9.89
CA ASN A 15 -0.51 -6.73 9.28
C ASN A 15 -0.28 -6.87 7.77
N GLN A 16 -0.30 -5.76 7.02
CA GLN A 16 -0.07 -5.79 5.57
C GLN A 16 1.31 -6.35 5.20
N SER A 17 2.34 -6.04 5.99
CA SER A 17 3.73 -6.40 5.72
C SER A 17 4.04 -7.86 6.04
N ILE A 18 3.55 -8.38 7.17
CA ILE A 18 3.96 -9.70 7.68
C ILE A 18 2.85 -10.75 7.68
N LEU A 19 1.58 -10.36 7.53
CA LEU A 19 0.43 -11.29 7.42
C LEU A 19 -0.27 -11.19 6.06
N ALA A 20 0.34 -10.53 5.08
CA ALA A 20 -0.28 -10.25 3.78
C ALA A 20 -1.66 -9.58 3.89
N THR A 21 -1.93 -8.82 4.96
CA THR A 21 -3.21 -8.18 5.24
C THR A 21 -4.33 -9.15 5.64
N ARG A 22 -4.00 -10.27 6.29
CA ARG A 22 -4.97 -11.33 6.66
C ARG A 22 -5.35 -11.37 8.15
N MET A 23 -4.94 -10.38 8.94
CA MET A 23 -5.40 -10.29 10.33
C MET A 23 -6.93 -10.24 10.39
N LYS A 24 -7.52 -11.11 11.22
CA LYS A 24 -8.97 -11.21 11.39
C LYS A 24 -9.50 -10.03 12.19
N ARG A 25 -10.75 -9.64 11.93
CA ARG A 25 -11.45 -8.55 12.63
C ARG A 25 -11.43 -8.70 14.15
N GLU A 26 -11.69 -9.91 14.67
CA GLU A 26 -11.68 -10.16 16.11
C GLU A 26 -10.34 -9.85 16.77
N ASP A 27 -9.23 -10.23 16.13
CA ASP A 27 -7.88 -9.93 16.62
C ASP A 27 -7.54 -8.45 16.43
N ILE A 28 -7.95 -7.83 15.31
CA ILE A 28 -7.82 -6.37 15.10
C ILE A 28 -8.49 -5.62 16.25
N LEU A 29 -9.76 -5.93 16.55
CA LEU A 29 -10.54 -5.27 17.60
C LEU A 29 -9.91 -5.47 18.99
N ALA A 30 -9.41 -6.68 19.28
CA ALA A 30 -8.72 -6.96 20.53
C ALA A 30 -7.46 -6.11 20.67
N ILE A 31 -6.63 -6.05 19.63
CA ILE A 31 -5.38 -5.28 19.61
C ILE A 31 -5.66 -3.79 19.73
N VAL A 32 -6.54 -3.22 18.90
CA VAL A 32 -6.80 -1.77 18.96
C VAL A 32 -7.42 -1.33 20.29
N SER A 33 -8.26 -2.17 20.91
CA SER A 33 -8.84 -1.88 22.23
C SER A 33 -7.77 -1.82 23.34
N ALA A 34 -6.70 -2.61 23.20
CA ALA A 34 -5.57 -2.58 24.12
C ALA A 34 -4.67 -1.36 23.85
N LEU A 35 -4.34 -1.12 22.58
CA LEU A 35 -3.52 0.02 22.15
C LEU A 35 -4.16 1.38 22.48
N ASP A 36 -5.49 1.48 22.46
CA ASP A 36 -6.23 2.72 22.77
C ASP A 36 -5.94 3.27 24.19
N LYS A 37 -5.52 2.40 25.11
CA LYS A 37 -5.19 2.77 26.49
C LYS A 37 -3.75 3.31 26.65
N VAL A 38 -2.91 3.17 25.63
CA VAL A 38 -1.48 3.49 25.69
C VAL A 38 -1.23 4.99 25.53
N GLY A 39 -2.08 5.70 24.78
CA GLY A 39 -1.94 7.13 24.52
C GLY A 39 -1.08 7.45 23.28
N PHE A 40 -1.11 6.59 22.25
CA PHE A 40 -0.47 6.86 20.97
C PHE A 40 -0.99 8.17 20.32
N TYR A 41 -0.18 8.78 19.47
CA TYR A 41 -0.60 9.97 18.69
C TYR A 41 -1.79 9.63 17.77
N SER A 42 -1.74 8.45 17.16
CA SER A 42 -2.82 7.87 16.36
C SER A 42 -2.60 6.36 16.20
N LEU A 43 -3.64 5.64 15.82
CA LEU A 43 -3.56 4.26 15.32
C LEU A 43 -3.84 4.27 13.82
N GLU A 44 -2.94 3.73 13.02
CA GLU A 44 -3.20 3.49 11.60
C GLU A 44 -3.92 2.17 11.42
N VAL A 45 -5.20 2.25 11.05
CA VAL A 45 -6.13 1.11 11.11
C VAL A 45 -6.82 0.80 9.79
N TRP A 46 -6.72 1.69 8.81
CA TRP A 46 -7.51 1.58 7.58
C TRP A 46 -6.81 2.09 6.32
N GLY A 47 -7.44 1.89 5.16
CA GLY A 47 -6.83 2.18 3.87
C GLY A 47 -5.72 1.19 3.47
N GLY A 48 -4.83 1.61 2.58
CA GLY A 48 -3.83 0.68 2.02
C GLY A 48 -4.52 -0.54 1.38
N ALA A 49 -4.05 -1.75 1.72
CA ALA A 49 -4.64 -3.00 1.22
C ALA A 49 -5.77 -3.56 2.08
N THR A 50 -6.07 -2.99 3.26
CA THR A 50 -7.07 -3.58 4.18
C THR A 50 -8.48 -3.53 3.58
N PHE A 51 -8.78 -2.51 2.79
CA PHE A 51 -10.09 -2.37 2.13
C PHE A 51 -10.35 -3.51 1.11
N ASP A 52 -9.44 -3.74 0.17
CA ASP A 52 -9.53 -4.86 -0.80
C ASP A 52 -9.51 -6.20 -0.06
N SER A 53 -8.63 -6.35 0.94
CA SER A 53 -8.46 -7.60 1.66
C SER A 53 -9.70 -8.03 2.43
N ALA A 54 -10.41 -7.08 3.04
CA ALA A 54 -11.65 -7.34 3.77
C ALA A 54 -12.66 -8.07 2.87
N TYR A 55 -12.95 -7.53 1.69
CA TYR A 55 -13.89 -8.14 0.75
C TYR A 55 -13.32 -9.40 0.09
N ARG A 56 -12.07 -9.35 -0.39
CA ARG A 56 -11.50 -10.40 -1.25
C ARG A 56 -11.14 -11.66 -0.50
N PHE A 57 -10.65 -11.55 0.73
CA PHE A 57 -10.01 -12.67 1.44
C PHE A 57 -10.62 -12.96 2.80
N LEU A 58 -11.15 -11.93 3.48
CA LEU A 58 -11.68 -12.08 4.83
C LEU A 58 -13.20 -12.23 4.86
N ASN A 59 -13.86 -12.07 3.71
CA ASN A 59 -15.31 -12.07 3.58
C ASN A 59 -15.98 -11.13 4.60
N GLN A 60 -15.48 -9.90 4.68
CA GLN A 60 -15.90 -8.86 5.62
C GLN A 60 -16.15 -7.55 4.89
N SER A 61 -17.05 -6.73 5.43
CA SER A 61 -17.22 -5.35 5.00
C SER A 61 -16.12 -4.46 5.59
N ALA A 62 -15.36 -3.79 4.73
CA ALA A 62 -14.33 -2.84 5.17
C ALA A 62 -14.92 -1.67 5.98
N TRP A 63 -16.16 -1.27 5.67
CA TRP A 63 -16.87 -0.19 6.35
C TRP A 63 -17.35 -0.59 7.74
N GLU A 64 -17.89 -1.80 7.88
CA GLU A 64 -18.25 -2.32 9.20
C GLU A 64 -17.02 -2.50 10.09
N ASN A 65 -15.92 -2.99 9.52
CA ASN A 65 -14.65 -3.09 10.24
C ASN A 65 -14.21 -1.73 10.78
N LEU A 66 -14.31 -0.65 9.99
CA LEU A 66 -13.97 0.70 10.44
C LEU A 66 -14.88 1.18 11.58
N ARG A 67 -16.21 0.98 11.47
CA ARG A 67 -17.15 1.35 12.53
C ARG A 67 -16.88 0.62 13.84
N GLU A 68 -16.58 -0.67 13.77
CA GLU A 68 -16.27 -1.48 14.95
C GLU A 68 -14.93 -1.06 15.58
N ILE A 69 -13.91 -0.75 14.76
CA ILE A 69 -12.63 -0.22 15.24
C ILE A 69 -12.83 1.13 15.94
N ASN A 70 -13.55 2.07 15.31
CA ASN A 70 -13.85 3.38 15.89
C ASN A 70 -14.57 3.26 17.24
N LYS A 71 -15.56 2.36 17.34
CA LYS A 71 -16.24 2.07 18.61
C LYS A 71 -15.30 1.48 19.67
N ALA A 72 -14.31 0.70 19.27
CA ALA A 72 -13.33 0.07 20.15
C ALA A 72 -12.17 1.01 20.58
N THR A 73 -12.04 2.19 19.96
CA THR A 73 -10.90 3.12 20.14
C THR A 73 -11.33 4.55 20.47
N PRO A 74 -12.09 4.78 21.56
CA PRO A 74 -12.66 6.10 21.85
C PRO A 74 -11.64 7.17 22.27
N ASN A 75 -10.39 6.80 22.62
CA ASN A 75 -9.41 7.73 23.19
C ASN A 75 -8.33 8.16 22.20
N THR A 76 -8.09 7.38 21.15
CA THR A 76 -6.97 7.56 20.22
C THR A 76 -7.45 7.89 18.82
N LYS A 77 -6.80 8.87 18.17
CA LYS A 77 -7.13 9.24 16.79
C LYS A 77 -6.91 8.07 15.84
N LEU A 78 -7.80 7.90 14.87
CA LEU A 78 -7.64 6.91 13.83
C LEU A 78 -7.07 7.54 12.56
N SER A 79 -6.14 6.82 11.93
CA SER A 79 -5.51 7.22 10.68
C SER A 79 -5.66 6.17 9.60
N MET A 80 -5.62 6.63 8.35
CA MET A 80 -5.62 5.77 7.17
C MET A 80 -4.52 6.15 6.17
N LEU A 81 -4.17 5.21 5.29
CA LEU A 81 -3.38 5.48 4.09
C LEU A 81 -4.26 5.59 2.84
N LEU A 82 -4.29 6.77 2.21
CA LEU A 82 -5.04 7.07 0.98
C LEU A 82 -4.10 7.33 -0.20
N ARG A 83 -4.38 6.74 -1.36
CA ARG A 83 -3.58 6.87 -2.59
C ARG A 83 -4.09 7.99 -3.50
N GLY A 84 -4.22 9.22 -3.01
CA GLY A 84 -4.64 10.36 -3.83
C GLY A 84 -5.87 10.07 -4.70
N GLN A 85 -5.77 10.35 -6.01
CA GLN A 85 -6.82 10.07 -6.99
C GLN A 85 -7.13 8.57 -7.18
N ASN A 86 -6.25 7.67 -6.72
CA ASN A 86 -6.46 6.22 -6.77
C ASN A 86 -7.26 5.68 -5.58
N VAL A 87 -7.60 6.53 -4.60
CA VAL A 87 -8.36 6.13 -3.41
C VAL A 87 -7.66 4.99 -2.66
N VAL A 88 -8.21 3.77 -2.68
CA VAL A 88 -7.59 2.54 -2.18
C VAL A 88 -7.38 1.50 -3.29
N GLY A 89 -7.69 1.87 -4.53
CA GLY A 89 -7.57 1.05 -5.73
C GLY A 89 -6.24 1.23 -6.47
N TYR A 90 -6.28 0.96 -7.78
CA TYR A 90 -5.08 0.84 -8.63
C TYR A 90 -5.11 1.72 -9.90
N ARG A 91 -6.15 2.54 -10.08
CA ARG A 91 -6.32 3.50 -11.20
C ARG A 91 -6.87 4.82 -10.67
N HIS A 92 -6.86 5.89 -11.47
CA HIS A 92 -7.59 7.10 -11.13
C HIS A 92 -9.11 6.84 -11.12
N TYR A 93 -9.78 7.36 -10.10
CA TYR A 93 -11.23 7.41 -9.97
C TYR A 93 -11.74 8.82 -10.23
N ASP A 94 -13.00 8.96 -10.62
CA ASP A 94 -13.62 10.26 -10.82
C ASP A 94 -13.81 11.01 -9.49
N ASN A 95 -14.01 12.32 -9.58
CA ASN A 95 -14.09 13.17 -8.40
C ASN A 95 -15.32 12.93 -7.51
N ASP A 96 -16.43 12.42 -8.06
CA ASP A 96 -17.61 12.06 -7.25
C ASP A 96 -17.29 10.83 -6.39
N THR A 97 -16.71 9.78 -6.99
CA THR A 97 -16.24 8.60 -6.24
C THR A 97 -15.21 8.97 -5.16
N LEU A 98 -14.22 9.81 -5.50
CA LEU A 98 -13.19 10.24 -4.56
C LEU A 98 -13.77 11.04 -3.39
N GLU A 99 -14.64 12.01 -3.65
CA GLU A 99 -15.25 12.83 -2.61
C GLU A 99 -16.13 11.99 -1.68
N ARG A 100 -16.99 11.12 -2.24
CA ARG A 100 -17.84 10.22 -1.44
C ARG A 100 -17.01 9.31 -0.55
N PHE A 101 -15.95 8.70 -1.08
CA PHE A 101 -15.09 7.83 -0.29
C PHE A 101 -14.45 8.59 0.88
N ILE A 102 -13.87 9.77 0.63
CA ILE A 102 -13.22 10.58 1.68
C ILE A 102 -14.24 11.00 2.74
N ARG A 103 -15.41 11.49 2.32
CA ARG A 103 -16.48 11.89 3.23
C ARG A 103 -16.93 10.72 4.12
N LEU A 104 -17.27 9.57 3.52
CA LEU A 104 -17.69 8.37 4.25
C LEU A 104 -16.59 7.88 5.20
N THR A 105 -15.32 7.98 4.80
CA THR A 105 -14.19 7.58 5.65
C THR A 105 -14.11 8.42 6.92
N ILE A 106 -14.28 9.74 6.81
CA ILE A 106 -14.28 10.66 7.95
C ILE A 106 -15.54 10.45 8.81
N GLU A 107 -16.72 10.34 8.17
CA GLU A 107 -18.00 10.09 8.87
C GLU A 107 -18.00 8.78 9.69
N ASN A 108 -17.23 7.77 9.26
CA ASN A 108 -17.09 6.50 9.97
C ASN A 108 -15.98 6.47 11.03
N GLY A 109 -15.22 7.56 11.19
CA GLY A 109 -14.33 7.75 12.34
C GLY A 109 -12.84 7.90 12.04
N ILE A 110 -12.41 8.04 10.78
CA ILE A 110 -11.00 8.39 10.49
C ILE A 110 -10.78 9.88 10.73
N ASP A 111 -9.82 10.19 11.61
CA ASP A 111 -9.38 11.57 11.90
C ASP A 111 -8.30 12.04 10.92
N ILE A 112 -7.31 11.18 10.64
CA ILE A 112 -6.09 11.53 9.88
C ILE A 112 -6.05 10.77 8.56
N LEU A 113 -6.07 11.50 7.45
CA LEU A 113 -5.88 10.93 6.13
C LEU A 113 -4.44 11.19 5.69
N ARG A 114 -3.62 10.13 5.70
CA ARG A 114 -2.27 10.17 5.10
C ARG A 114 -2.41 9.97 3.59
N VAL A 115 -2.31 11.06 2.84
CA VAL A 115 -2.54 11.07 1.40
C VAL A 115 -1.21 11.14 0.66
N PHE A 116 -0.96 10.18 -0.24
CA PHE A 116 0.25 10.15 -1.08
C PHE A 116 -0.08 9.86 -2.55
N ASP A 117 0.84 10.26 -3.43
CA ASP A 117 0.86 9.91 -4.84
C ASP A 117 2.13 9.11 -5.14
N ALA A 118 2.05 8.12 -6.03
CA ALA A 118 3.17 7.23 -6.30
C ALA A 118 4.35 7.93 -7.00
N LEU A 119 4.08 9.01 -7.73
CA LEU A 119 5.08 9.84 -8.42
C LEU A 119 5.46 11.10 -7.63
N ASN A 120 4.84 11.34 -6.48
CA ASN A 120 4.87 12.64 -5.81
C ASN A 120 4.36 13.80 -6.70
N ASP A 121 3.42 13.53 -7.61
CA ASP A 121 2.81 14.57 -8.44
C ASP A 121 1.70 15.31 -7.65
N PRO A 122 1.87 16.60 -7.32
CA PRO A 122 0.86 17.36 -6.59
C PRO A 122 -0.47 17.47 -7.36
N ASN A 123 -0.46 17.36 -8.70
CA ASN A 123 -1.68 17.42 -9.50
C ASN A 123 -2.65 16.28 -9.16
N ASN A 124 -2.11 15.07 -8.94
CA ASN A 124 -2.88 13.88 -8.56
C ASN A 124 -3.41 13.93 -7.12
N LEU A 125 -2.97 14.93 -6.34
CA LEU A 125 -3.32 15.09 -4.93
C LEU A 125 -4.33 16.20 -4.67
N ARG A 126 -4.47 17.17 -5.60
CA ARG A 126 -5.29 18.38 -5.42
C ARG A 126 -6.71 18.09 -4.93
N ASN A 127 -7.41 17.18 -5.60
CA ASN A 127 -8.80 16.88 -5.27
C ASN A 127 -8.92 16.13 -3.93
N ALA A 128 -8.04 15.16 -3.69
CA ALA A 128 -8.00 14.46 -2.40
C ALA A 128 -7.73 15.43 -1.24
N PHE A 129 -6.76 16.33 -1.38
CA PHE A 129 -6.44 17.35 -0.37
C PHE A 129 -7.65 18.26 -0.11
N LYS A 130 -8.24 18.79 -1.18
CA LYS A 130 -9.43 19.64 -1.13
C LYS A 130 -10.59 18.93 -0.40
N PHE A 131 -10.89 17.68 -0.74
CA PHE A 131 -12.01 16.95 -0.16
C PHE A 131 -11.74 16.55 1.30
N THR A 132 -10.52 16.15 1.65
CA THR A 132 -10.13 15.91 3.04
C THR A 132 -10.39 17.14 3.90
N LYS A 133 -9.91 18.32 3.45
CA LYS A 133 -10.14 19.60 4.16
C LYS A 133 -11.62 19.99 4.19
N LYS A 134 -12.35 19.82 3.08
CA LYS A 134 -13.79 20.13 2.97
C LYS A 134 -14.61 19.35 4.01
N HIS A 135 -14.26 18.09 4.26
CA HIS A 135 -14.97 17.22 5.18
C HIS A 135 -14.37 17.21 6.60
N GLY A 136 -13.40 18.09 6.89
CA GLY A 136 -12.87 18.30 8.23
C GLY A 136 -11.83 17.28 8.69
N GLY A 137 -11.33 16.41 7.81
CA GLY A 137 -10.25 15.48 8.13
C GLY A 137 -8.89 16.19 8.25
N HIS A 138 -8.01 15.65 9.09
CA HIS A 138 -6.62 16.10 9.18
C HIS A 138 -5.83 15.60 7.96
N LEU A 139 -5.39 16.54 7.13
CA LEU A 139 -4.66 16.24 5.91
C LEU A 139 -3.17 16.04 6.19
N GLN A 140 -2.72 14.78 6.27
CA GLN A 140 -1.29 14.47 6.33
C GLN A 140 -0.76 14.20 4.91
N ALA A 141 -0.06 15.17 4.34
CA ALA A 141 0.54 15.03 3.01
C ALA A 141 1.82 14.19 3.09
N ALA A 142 1.84 13.07 2.38
CA ALA A 142 2.96 12.13 2.42
C ALA A 142 3.84 12.23 1.17
N ILE A 143 5.16 12.28 1.39
CA ILE A 143 6.17 12.13 0.34
C ILE A 143 6.56 10.67 0.20
N ALA A 144 6.49 10.10 -1.01
CA ALA A 144 7.10 8.82 -1.31
C ALA A 144 8.62 9.00 -1.40
N TYR A 145 9.33 8.61 -0.34
CA TYR A 145 10.78 8.80 -0.25
C TYR A 145 11.52 7.79 -1.14
N THR A 146 12.57 8.27 -1.81
CA THR A 146 13.43 7.45 -2.64
C THR A 146 14.78 8.14 -2.89
N VAL A 147 15.75 7.43 -3.45
CA VAL A 147 17.06 7.99 -3.77
C VAL A 147 17.35 7.83 -5.25
N SER A 148 17.61 8.95 -5.94
CA SER A 148 18.06 8.98 -7.33
C SER A 148 18.77 10.30 -7.64
N PRO A 149 19.38 10.48 -8.84
CA PRO A 149 19.94 11.78 -9.24
C PRO A 149 18.94 12.94 -9.29
N VAL A 150 17.63 12.67 -9.19
CA VAL A 150 16.56 13.67 -9.18
C VAL A 150 16.07 13.97 -7.75
N HIS A 151 16.26 13.05 -6.82
CA HIS A 151 15.71 13.12 -5.46
C HIS A 151 16.81 13.44 -4.46
N ASP A 152 16.88 14.71 -4.05
CA ASP A 152 17.72 15.21 -2.97
C ASP A 152 16.87 15.98 -1.93
N ASN A 153 17.52 16.54 -0.91
CA ASN A 153 16.80 17.28 0.14
C ASN A 153 16.09 18.52 -0.42
N ASP A 154 16.65 19.20 -1.43
CA ASP A 154 16.05 20.39 -2.04
C ASP A 154 14.77 20.03 -2.81
N TYR A 155 14.76 18.90 -3.51
CA TYR A 155 13.56 18.33 -4.13
C TYR A 155 12.45 18.15 -3.08
N TYR A 156 12.76 17.47 -1.98
CA TYR A 156 11.76 17.18 -0.95
C TYR A 156 11.28 18.43 -0.21
N VAL A 157 12.16 19.38 0.08
CA VAL A 157 11.77 20.66 0.69
C VAL A 157 10.83 21.45 -0.21
N LYS A 158 11.09 21.53 -1.53
CA LYS A 158 10.19 22.18 -2.49
C LYS A 158 8.83 21.49 -2.57
N LEU A 159 8.82 20.16 -2.55
CA LEU A 159 7.59 19.39 -2.55
C LEU A 159 6.78 19.64 -1.27
N VAL A 160 7.42 19.67 -0.11
CA VAL A 160 6.78 20.02 1.16
C VAL A 160 6.15 21.41 1.12
N LYS A 161 6.86 22.40 0.58
CA LYS A 161 6.30 23.75 0.39
C LYS A 161 5.07 23.76 -0.52
N THR A 162 5.12 22.97 -1.60
CA THR A 162 3.95 22.80 -2.47
C THR A 162 2.76 22.20 -1.72
N TYR A 163 2.99 21.19 -0.87
CA TYR A 163 1.92 20.57 -0.07
C TYR A 163 1.39 21.49 1.03
N GLU A 164 2.24 22.29 1.67
CA GLU A 164 1.86 23.34 2.62
C GLU A 164 0.96 24.38 1.95
N ASP A 165 1.33 24.89 0.77
CA ASP A 165 0.52 25.83 -0.02
C ASP A 165 -0.82 25.22 -0.47
N MET A 166 -0.88 23.90 -0.62
CA MET A 166 -2.11 23.15 -0.92
C MET A 166 -2.98 22.87 0.32
N GLY A 167 -2.55 23.29 1.51
CA GLY A 167 -3.32 23.24 2.75
C GLY A 167 -3.08 22.00 3.62
N ALA A 168 -1.93 21.34 3.50
CA ALA A 168 -1.55 20.24 4.38
C ALA A 168 -1.51 20.66 5.86
N ASP A 169 -2.02 19.80 6.75
CA ASP A 169 -2.00 20.00 8.20
C ASP A 169 -0.75 19.38 8.86
N SER A 170 -0.12 18.42 8.18
CA SER A 170 1.17 17.82 8.57
C SER A 170 1.81 17.13 7.37
N ILE A 171 3.09 16.80 7.50
CA ILE A 171 3.87 16.13 6.46
C ILE A 171 4.29 14.74 6.95
N CYS A 172 4.32 13.74 6.06
CA CYS A 172 4.90 12.43 6.34
C CYS A 172 6.01 12.08 5.35
N ILE A 173 7.22 11.79 5.85
CA ILE A 173 8.27 11.13 5.08
C ILE A 173 7.93 9.64 5.02
N LYS A 174 7.40 9.18 3.88
CA LYS A 174 7.03 7.78 3.68
C LYS A 174 8.17 7.04 2.98
N ASP A 175 9.08 6.46 3.78
CA ASP A 175 10.08 5.49 3.31
C ASP A 175 9.49 4.09 3.23
N MET A 176 8.70 3.85 2.18
CA MET A 176 7.97 2.60 1.95
C MET A 176 8.87 1.37 1.75
N ALA A 177 10.16 1.55 1.48
CA ALA A 177 11.09 0.45 1.24
C ALA A 177 12.10 0.26 2.39
N GLY A 178 12.14 1.18 3.37
CA GLY A 178 13.14 1.16 4.43
C GLY A 178 14.55 1.38 3.89
N ILE A 179 14.72 2.35 2.99
CA ILE A 179 15.98 2.64 2.29
C ILE A 179 16.65 3.94 2.71
N ILE A 180 16.01 4.77 3.54
CA ILE A 180 16.65 5.96 4.08
C ILE A 180 17.81 5.55 5.00
N THR A 181 18.92 6.27 4.89
CA THR A 181 20.08 6.04 5.76
C THR A 181 19.99 6.94 7.00
N PRO A 182 20.64 6.59 8.13
CA PRO A 182 20.59 7.42 9.34
C PRO A 182 21.02 8.86 9.10
N LYS A 183 22.13 9.06 8.36
CA LYS A 183 22.60 10.40 7.99
C LYS A 183 21.56 11.16 7.16
N THR A 184 20.97 10.51 6.16
CA THR A 184 19.96 11.14 5.31
C THR A 184 18.69 11.47 6.08
N ALA A 185 18.29 10.63 7.04
CA ALA A 185 17.16 10.90 7.92
C ALA A 185 17.39 12.17 8.74
N TYR A 186 18.57 12.30 9.37
CA TYR A 186 18.94 13.52 10.10
C TYR A 186 18.89 14.76 9.20
N ASP A 187 19.57 14.69 8.04
CA ASP A 187 19.71 15.82 7.13
C ASP A 187 18.37 16.26 6.55
N LEU A 188 17.54 15.30 6.11
CA LEU A 188 16.24 15.57 5.49
C LEU A 188 15.23 16.10 6.50
N VAL A 189 15.14 15.49 7.70
CA VAL A 189 14.28 15.99 8.78
C VAL A 189 14.69 17.41 9.15
N SER A 190 15.99 17.67 9.34
CA SER A 190 16.50 19.01 9.65
C SER A 190 16.15 20.02 8.57
N ALA A 191 16.31 19.66 7.29
CA ALA A 191 15.98 20.53 6.17
C ALA A 191 14.48 20.85 6.09
N ILE A 192 13.60 19.86 6.28
CA ILE A 192 12.15 20.07 6.27
C ILE A 192 11.71 20.92 7.46
N LYS A 193 12.20 20.65 8.67
CA LYS A 193 11.88 21.43 9.88
C LYS A 193 12.39 22.87 9.83
N GLN A 194 13.43 23.16 9.04
CA GLN A 194 13.87 24.54 8.75
C GLN A 194 12.97 25.24 7.72
N ALA A 195 12.34 24.47 6.83
CA ALA A 195 11.52 25.00 5.76
C ALA A 195 10.09 25.31 6.23
N THR A 196 9.46 24.47 7.06
CA THR A 196 8.06 24.60 7.47
C THR A 196 7.87 24.34 8.96
N ASP A 197 6.84 24.98 9.53
CA ASP A 197 6.39 24.75 10.91
C ASP A 197 5.40 23.59 11.03
N LEU A 198 4.95 23.00 9.91
CA LEU A 198 4.05 21.86 9.93
C LEU A 198 4.64 20.68 10.72
N PRO A 199 3.82 19.93 11.47
CA PRO A 199 4.26 18.70 12.11
C PRO A 199 4.81 17.70 11.08
N LEU A 200 5.92 17.06 11.40
CA LEU A 200 6.58 16.09 10.55
C LEU A 200 6.51 14.68 11.16
N ASN A 201 6.09 13.72 10.33
CA ASN A 201 6.00 12.31 10.65
C ASN A 201 7.07 11.53 9.88
N MET A 202 7.79 10.61 10.54
CA MET A 202 8.71 9.67 9.88
C MET A 202 8.10 8.27 9.82
N HIS A 203 7.91 7.74 8.62
CA HIS A 203 7.44 6.38 8.38
C HIS A 203 8.52 5.58 7.65
N SER A 204 8.97 4.46 8.22
CA SER A 204 10.03 3.65 7.62
C SER A 204 9.92 2.17 7.97
N HIS A 205 9.97 1.33 6.95
CA HIS A 205 10.05 -0.12 7.13
C HIS A 205 11.44 -0.55 7.64
N THR A 206 11.52 -1.77 8.19
CA THR A 206 12.73 -2.37 8.78
C THR A 206 13.54 -3.25 7.84
N THR A 207 13.26 -3.19 6.53
CA THR A 207 13.75 -4.19 5.57
C THR A 207 15.28 -4.19 5.44
N ALA A 208 15.91 -3.01 5.49
CA ALA A 208 17.36 -2.90 5.50
C ALA A 208 18.00 -3.22 6.88
N ASN A 209 17.20 -3.38 7.93
CA ASN A 209 17.61 -3.56 9.32
C ASN A 209 18.51 -2.42 9.85
N ALA A 210 18.23 -1.19 9.42
CA ALA A 210 18.91 0.03 9.85
C ALA A 210 17.96 1.01 10.58
N THR A 211 16.69 0.64 10.74
CA THR A 211 15.62 1.58 11.10
C THR A 211 15.72 2.10 12.52
N SER A 212 16.30 1.35 13.47
CA SER A 212 16.59 1.87 14.81
C SER A 212 17.52 3.09 14.76
N LEU A 213 18.60 3.01 13.97
CA LEU A 213 19.53 4.12 13.75
C LEU A 213 18.86 5.28 12.99
N VAL A 214 17.99 4.98 12.04
CA VAL A 214 17.20 5.99 11.29
C VAL A 214 16.26 6.74 12.22
N MET A 215 15.50 6.04 13.07
CA MET A 215 14.57 6.65 13.99
C MET A 215 15.30 7.48 15.03
N GLU A 216 16.40 6.99 15.61
CA GLU A 216 17.24 7.76 16.53
C GLU A 216 17.69 9.10 15.91
N GLU A 217 18.23 9.07 14.69
CA GLU A 217 18.69 10.27 13.99
C GLU A 217 17.54 11.20 13.56
N ALA A 218 16.38 10.67 13.17
CA ALA A 218 15.19 11.47 12.88
C ALA A 218 14.64 12.17 14.13
N ILE A 219 14.58 11.46 15.28
CA ILE A 219 14.15 12.01 16.57
C ILE A 219 15.09 13.13 17.02
N LYS A 220 16.40 12.90 16.89
CA LYS A 220 17.45 13.88 17.19
C LYS A 220 17.39 15.12 16.29
N ALA A 221 17.00 14.96 15.02
CA ALA A 221 16.79 16.07 14.08
C ALA A 221 15.48 16.84 14.33
N GLY A 222 14.61 16.35 15.21
CA GLY A 222 13.41 17.06 15.64
C GLY A 222 12.11 16.65 14.96
N VAL A 223 12.01 15.43 14.40
CA VAL A 223 10.72 14.91 13.89
C VAL A 223 9.65 14.90 14.99
N ASP A 224 8.40 15.18 14.67
CA ASP A 224 7.32 15.34 15.67
C ASP A 224 6.63 14.01 15.99
N VAL A 225 6.47 13.15 14.98
CA VAL A 225 5.82 11.83 15.09
C VAL A 225 6.66 10.79 14.36
N VAL A 226 6.70 9.56 14.87
CA VAL A 226 7.29 8.41 14.16
C VAL A 226 6.27 7.28 14.10
N ASP A 227 6.30 6.50 13.02
CA ASP A 227 5.52 5.28 12.93
C ASP A 227 6.27 4.12 13.61
N GLY A 228 5.54 3.36 14.42
CA GLY A 228 6.01 2.14 15.07
C GLY A 228 4.96 1.03 14.99
N CYS A 229 5.34 -0.16 15.43
CA CYS A 229 4.45 -1.31 15.45
C CYS A 229 4.75 -2.12 16.70
N ILE A 230 3.72 -2.57 17.42
CA ILE A 230 3.93 -3.36 18.63
C ILE A 230 4.79 -4.59 18.33
N SER A 231 5.74 -4.90 19.23
CA SER A 231 6.87 -5.76 18.87
C SER A 231 6.52 -7.15 18.30
N PRO A 232 5.46 -7.87 18.71
CA PRO A 232 5.07 -9.15 18.12
C PRO A 232 4.76 -9.09 16.62
N PHE A 233 4.36 -7.93 16.10
CA PHE A 233 4.09 -7.71 14.67
C PHE A 233 5.15 -6.82 13.97
N SER A 234 6.24 -6.52 14.65
CA SER A 234 7.32 -5.64 14.17
C SER A 234 8.41 -6.40 13.41
N GLY A 235 9.36 -5.66 12.81
CA GLY A 235 10.58 -6.20 12.22
C GLY A 235 10.47 -6.69 10.77
N GLY A 236 11.63 -6.94 10.15
CA GLY A 236 11.75 -7.34 8.76
C GLY A 236 11.10 -6.36 7.77
N THR A 237 10.03 -6.74 7.09
CA THR A 237 9.30 -5.82 6.21
C THR A 237 8.30 -4.93 6.95
N SER A 238 8.04 -5.17 8.24
CA SER A 238 7.21 -4.31 9.08
C SER A 238 8.00 -3.08 9.58
N HIS A 239 7.51 -2.44 10.64
CA HIS A 239 8.09 -1.25 11.27
C HIS A 239 8.96 -1.61 12.48
N LEU A 240 9.64 -0.62 13.03
CA LEU A 240 10.39 -0.77 14.27
C LEU A 240 9.41 -0.93 15.43
N ALA A 241 9.78 -1.77 16.41
CA ALA A 241 9.02 -1.96 17.63
C ALA A 241 8.75 -0.63 18.35
N ASP A 242 7.51 -0.36 18.76
CA ASP A 242 7.15 0.83 19.55
C ASP A 242 8.01 0.96 20.81
N GLU A 243 8.20 -0.17 21.49
CA GLU A 243 9.03 -0.31 22.68
C GLU A 243 10.48 0.12 22.40
N THR A 244 11.00 -0.22 21.21
CA THR A 244 12.36 0.19 20.80
C THR A 244 12.43 1.67 20.44
N ILE A 245 11.38 2.24 19.85
CA ILE A 245 11.30 3.67 19.56
C ILE A 245 11.32 4.48 20.86
N ILE A 246 10.62 4.02 21.90
CA ILE A 246 10.63 4.65 23.22
C ILE A 246 12.06 4.69 23.79
N GLU A 247 12.81 3.61 23.68
CA GLU A 247 14.21 3.58 24.11
C GLU A 247 15.10 4.49 23.25
N ALA A 248 14.92 4.51 21.92
CA ALA A 248 15.64 5.42 21.04
C ALA A 248 15.38 6.89 21.39
N ALA A 249 14.13 7.24 21.73
CA ALA A 249 13.76 8.58 22.17
C ALA A 249 14.47 8.97 23.48
N LYS A 250 14.52 8.05 24.47
CA LYS A 250 15.25 8.27 25.73
C LYS A 250 16.74 8.53 25.50
N LEU A 251 17.38 7.77 24.60
CA LEU A 251 18.81 7.91 24.28
C LEU A 251 19.16 9.31 23.73
N VAL A 252 18.24 9.94 23.01
CA VAL A 252 18.42 11.30 22.47
C VAL A 252 17.78 12.39 23.34
N GLY A 253 17.35 12.04 24.56
CA GLY A 253 16.80 12.98 25.54
C GLY A 253 15.40 13.50 25.19
N ARG A 254 14.60 12.71 24.48
CA ARG A 254 13.22 13.07 24.10
C ARG A 254 12.21 12.19 24.82
N GLU A 255 11.18 12.82 25.38
CA GLU A 255 10.12 12.16 26.13
C GLU A 255 8.93 11.78 25.23
N THR A 256 8.28 10.66 25.54
CA THR A 256 6.95 10.27 25.08
C THR A 256 5.96 10.35 26.25
N GLU A 257 4.65 10.44 25.99
CA GLU A 257 3.59 10.44 27.04
C GLU A 257 2.84 9.10 27.11
N LEU A 258 3.49 7.99 26.74
CA LEU A 258 2.82 6.71 26.68
C LEU A 258 2.68 6.05 28.05
N ASN A 259 1.53 5.42 28.28
CA ASN A 259 1.31 4.54 29.41
C ASN A 259 2.00 3.19 29.16
N LEU A 260 3.17 3.01 29.77
CA LEU A 260 3.99 1.81 29.58
C LEU A 260 3.35 0.54 30.16
N GLU A 261 2.58 0.64 31.25
CA GLU A 261 1.85 -0.51 31.80
C GLU A 261 0.77 -1.00 30.82
N ALA A 262 0.03 -0.07 30.20
CA ALA A 262 -0.93 -0.41 29.16
C ALA A 262 -0.26 -0.97 27.89
N LEU A 263 0.94 -0.49 27.56
CA LEU A 263 1.72 -1.02 26.43
C LEU A 263 2.16 -2.46 26.70
N ASP A 264 2.62 -2.77 27.91
CA ASP A 264 2.98 -4.12 28.32
C ASP A 264 1.76 -5.06 28.27
N GLU A 265 0.59 -4.61 28.72
CA GLU A 265 -0.67 -5.39 28.57
C GLU A 265 -1.03 -5.65 27.10
N ALA A 266 -0.89 -4.63 26.24
CA ALA A 266 -1.11 -4.77 24.81
C ALA A 266 -0.09 -5.73 24.17
N TYR A 267 1.16 -5.71 24.63
CA TYR A 267 2.22 -6.61 24.17
C TYR A 267 1.86 -8.06 24.48
N GLU A 268 1.50 -8.38 25.72
CA GLU A 268 1.15 -9.75 26.11
C GLU A 268 -0.04 -10.29 25.29
N LEU A 269 -1.05 -9.44 25.06
CA LEU A 269 -2.17 -9.78 24.19
C LEU A 269 -1.71 -10.02 22.74
N ALA A 270 -0.95 -9.09 22.15
CA ALA A 270 -0.44 -9.21 20.79
C ALA A 270 0.47 -10.44 20.62
N ASN A 271 1.26 -10.77 21.65
CA ASN A 271 2.12 -11.94 21.67
C ASN A 271 1.30 -13.24 21.63
N SER A 272 0.22 -13.33 22.41
CA SER A 272 -0.69 -14.48 22.33
C SER A 272 -1.42 -14.60 20.97
N ILE A 273 -1.68 -13.46 20.32
CA ILE A 273 -2.36 -13.43 19.02
C ILE A 273 -1.40 -13.85 17.90
N VAL A 274 -0.14 -13.38 17.91
CA VAL A 274 0.83 -13.72 16.86
C VAL A 274 1.10 -15.22 16.82
N ASP A 275 1.09 -15.90 17.97
CA ASP A 275 1.24 -17.37 18.05
C ASP A 275 0.21 -18.09 17.16
N LYS A 276 -1.04 -17.61 17.12
CA LYS A 276 -2.09 -18.18 16.24
C LYS A 276 -1.70 -18.12 14.75
N TYR A 277 -1.11 -17.00 14.32
CA TYR A 277 -0.71 -16.77 12.94
C TYR A 277 0.61 -17.49 12.58
N ILE A 278 1.46 -17.73 13.57
CA ILE A 278 2.64 -18.59 13.43
C ILE A 278 2.19 -20.04 13.24
N GLU A 279 1.29 -20.52 14.10
CA GLU A 279 0.77 -21.90 14.05
C GLU A 279 -0.03 -22.18 12.78
N SER A 280 -0.82 -21.22 12.29
CA SER A 280 -1.58 -21.37 11.04
C SER A 280 -0.71 -21.30 9.78
N GLY A 281 0.50 -20.73 9.88
CA GLY A 281 1.39 -20.47 8.75
C GLY A 281 1.04 -19.20 7.97
N ASP A 282 0.09 -18.39 8.45
CA ASP A 282 -0.27 -17.11 7.83
C ASP A 282 0.84 -16.06 7.98
N LEU A 283 1.62 -16.14 9.08
CA LEU A 283 2.76 -15.27 9.30
C LEU A 283 3.89 -15.57 8.31
N ARG A 284 4.26 -14.55 7.54
CA ARG A 284 5.28 -14.63 6.51
C ARG A 284 6.68 -14.59 7.12
N VAL A 285 7.16 -15.74 7.58
CA VAL A 285 8.51 -15.87 8.18
C VAL A 285 9.61 -15.24 7.30
N ARG A 286 9.51 -15.39 5.96
CA ARG A 286 10.48 -14.79 5.03
C ARG A 286 10.53 -13.27 5.09
N SER A 287 9.39 -12.63 5.38
CA SER A 287 9.25 -11.18 5.54
C SER A 287 9.97 -10.66 6.79
N LEU A 288 10.20 -11.50 7.81
CA LEU A 288 10.94 -11.10 9.01
C LEU A 288 12.46 -11.07 8.81
N ILE A 289 12.98 -11.70 7.77
CA ILE A 289 14.42 -11.81 7.52
C ILE A 289 14.94 -10.51 6.88
N PRO A 290 15.92 -9.82 7.51
CA PRO A 290 16.58 -8.64 6.96
C PRO A 290 17.09 -8.82 5.53
N ASN A 291 17.00 -7.74 4.75
CA ASN A 291 17.57 -7.69 3.41
C ASN A 291 18.27 -6.34 3.13
N PRO A 292 19.51 -6.13 3.62
CA PRO A 292 20.27 -4.91 3.38
C PRO A 292 20.55 -4.60 1.90
N LYS A 293 20.45 -5.60 1.00
CA LYS A 293 20.61 -5.37 -0.45
C LYS A 293 19.54 -4.45 -1.03
N ILE A 294 18.44 -4.23 -0.31
CA ILE A 294 17.41 -3.26 -0.71
C ILE A 294 17.96 -1.85 -0.85
N LEU A 295 19.02 -1.49 -0.11
CA LEU A 295 19.71 -0.20 -0.26
C LEU A 295 20.36 -0.02 -1.65
N LYS A 296 20.67 -1.13 -2.33
CA LYS A 296 21.29 -1.11 -3.65
C LYS A 296 20.27 -1.08 -4.79
N TYR A 297 19.24 -1.92 -4.71
CA TYR A 297 18.27 -2.10 -5.80
C TYR A 297 16.97 -1.31 -5.58
N GLN A 298 16.70 -0.87 -4.34
CA GLN A 298 15.51 -0.13 -3.92
C GLN A 298 14.17 -0.82 -4.26
N VAL A 299 14.20 -2.15 -4.40
CA VAL A 299 13.03 -2.99 -4.71
C VAL A 299 12.32 -3.37 -3.40
N PRO A 300 11.08 -2.91 -3.15
CA PRO A 300 10.33 -3.29 -1.94
C PRO A 300 10.16 -4.81 -1.79
N GLY A 301 10.04 -5.29 -0.55
CA GLY A 301 9.98 -6.73 -0.24
C GLY A 301 8.88 -7.47 -1.00
N GLY A 302 7.65 -6.97 -1.00
CA GLY A 302 6.53 -7.60 -1.72
C GLY A 302 6.76 -7.68 -3.24
N MET A 303 7.40 -6.66 -3.82
CA MET A 303 7.80 -6.66 -5.24
C MET A 303 8.88 -7.71 -5.50
N LEU A 304 9.86 -7.85 -4.62
CA LEU A 304 10.92 -8.85 -4.75
C LEU A 304 10.35 -10.29 -4.72
N SER A 305 9.43 -10.58 -3.80
CA SER A 305 8.74 -11.88 -3.75
C SER A 305 7.97 -12.17 -5.02
N ASN A 306 7.24 -11.19 -5.56
CA ASN A 306 6.53 -11.33 -6.82
C ASN A 306 7.49 -11.61 -8.00
N LEU A 307 8.61 -10.89 -8.08
CA LEU A 307 9.64 -11.10 -9.12
C LEU A 307 10.22 -12.52 -9.05
N LEU A 308 10.49 -13.03 -7.84
CA LEU A 308 10.96 -14.40 -7.64
C LEU A 308 9.94 -15.42 -8.14
N SER A 309 8.67 -15.25 -7.77
CA SER A 309 7.58 -16.13 -8.23
C SER A 309 7.44 -16.11 -9.76
N GLN A 310 7.49 -14.92 -10.38
CA GLN A 310 7.43 -14.79 -11.85
C GLN A 310 8.59 -15.52 -12.55
N LEU A 311 9.81 -15.39 -12.04
CA LEU A 311 10.97 -16.07 -12.59
C LEU A 311 10.89 -17.58 -12.40
N GLU A 312 10.40 -18.05 -11.26
CA GLU A 312 10.21 -19.47 -10.98
C GLU A 312 9.16 -20.10 -11.91
N GLN A 313 8.00 -19.45 -12.09
CA GLN A 313 6.96 -19.89 -13.03
C GLN A 313 7.50 -20.01 -14.47
N GLN A 314 8.43 -19.14 -14.84
CA GLN A 314 9.10 -19.13 -16.14
C GLN A 314 10.38 -19.99 -16.17
N LYS A 315 10.65 -20.78 -15.13
CA LYS A 315 11.84 -21.64 -14.99
C LYS A 315 13.15 -20.89 -15.26
N SER A 316 13.22 -19.63 -14.84
CA SER A 316 14.30 -18.67 -15.10
C SER A 316 14.85 -18.05 -13.81
N SER A 317 14.77 -18.75 -12.69
CA SER A 317 15.22 -18.26 -11.36
C SER A 317 16.71 -17.91 -11.33
N ASP A 318 17.52 -18.51 -12.20
CA ASP A 318 18.94 -18.22 -12.41
C ASP A 318 19.20 -16.79 -12.92
N LYS A 319 18.21 -16.15 -13.57
CA LYS A 319 18.30 -14.80 -14.12
C LYS A 319 18.00 -13.68 -13.14
N LEU A 320 17.72 -13.99 -11.87
CA LEU A 320 17.37 -12.99 -10.85
C LEU A 320 18.40 -11.85 -10.75
N ASN A 321 19.69 -12.18 -10.77
CA ASN A 321 20.74 -11.16 -10.65
C ASN A 321 20.75 -10.19 -11.83
N GLU A 322 20.48 -10.69 -13.04
CA GLU A 322 20.37 -9.85 -14.25
C GLU A 322 19.15 -8.92 -14.15
N VAL A 323 18.00 -9.45 -13.68
CA VAL A 323 16.79 -8.64 -13.44
C VAL A 323 17.05 -7.52 -12.43
N LEU A 324 17.69 -7.84 -11.29
CA LEU A 324 18.04 -6.84 -10.28
C LEU A 324 19.00 -5.75 -10.79
N GLN A 325 19.85 -6.07 -11.77
CA GLN A 325 20.72 -5.11 -12.44
C GLN A 325 20.00 -4.29 -13.52
N GLU A 326 18.93 -4.83 -14.11
CA GLU A 326 18.13 -4.15 -15.11
C GLU A 326 17.13 -3.16 -14.51
N ILE A 327 16.61 -3.43 -13.30
CA ILE A 327 15.66 -2.55 -12.59
C ILE A 327 16.14 -1.09 -12.50
N PRO A 328 17.37 -0.78 -12.04
CA PRO A 328 17.84 0.61 -12.00
C PRO A 328 17.92 1.29 -13.37
N LYS A 329 18.13 0.52 -14.45
CA LYS A 329 18.19 1.06 -15.83
C LYS A 329 16.80 1.38 -16.35
N VAL A 330 15.84 0.47 -16.16
CA VAL A 330 14.42 0.73 -16.49
C VAL A 330 13.93 1.93 -15.68
N ARG A 331 14.22 1.97 -14.38
CA ARG A 331 13.86 3.11 -13.53
C ARG A 331 14.43 4.43 -14.03
N LYS A 332 15.70 4.44 -14.49
CA LYS A 332 16.31 5.62 -15.11
C LYS A 332 15.57 6.04 -16.38
N ASP A 333 15.29 5.09 -17.28
CA ASP A 333 14.60 5.39 -18.54
C ASP A 333 13.20 5.94 -18.32
N MET A 334 12.56 5.54 -17.22
CA MET A 334 11.23 5.99 -16.82
C MET A 334 11.26 7.31 -16.02
N GLY A 335 12.37 8.04 -15.94
CA GLY A 335 12.42 9.33 -15.23
C GLY A 335 12.48 9.20 -13.71
N TYR A 336 13.07 8.11 -13.21
CA TYR A 336 13.32 7.85 -11.80
C TYR A 336 12.09 7.82 -10.85
N PRO A 337 10.97 7.19 -11.20
CA PRO A 337 9.81 7.10 -10.30
C PRO A 337 10.20 6.49 -8.93
N PRO A 338 9.59 6.93 -7.82
CA PRO A 338 9.62 6.17 -6.57
C PRO A 338 9.05 4.76 -6.81
N LEU A 339 9.69 3.73 -6.27
CA LEU A 339 9.25 2.35 -6.44
C LEU A 339 8.21 1.98 -5.37
N VAL A 340 7.04 2.62 -5.44
CA VAL A 340 5.84 2.30 -4.66
C VAL A 340 4.73 1.81 -5.60
N THR A 341 3.72 1.12 -5.09
CA THR A 341 2.60 0.62 -5.91
C THR A 341 1.90 1.77 -6.64
N PRO A 342 1.62 1.65 -7.96
CA PRO A 342 1.87 0.48 -8.83
C PRO A 342 3.24 0.47 -9.54
N LEU A 343 4.01 1.56 -9.48
CA LEU A 343 5.24 1.79 -10.24
C LEU A 343 6.35 0.76 -9.95
N SER A 344 6.43 0.27 -8.71
CA SER A 344 7.32 -0.84 -8.34
C SER A 344 7.10 -2.05 -9.25
N GLN A 345 5.87 -2.54 -9.36
CA GLN A 345 5.52 -3.69 -10.21
C GLN A 345 5.75 -3.43 -11.70
N MET A 346 5.49 -2.21 -12.16
CA MET A 346 5.68 -1.82 -13.57
C MET A 346 7.16 -1.89 -13.96
N VAL A 347 8.03 -1.25 -13.17
CA VAL A 347 9.49 -1.27 -13.39
C VAL A 347 10.05 -2.68 -13.30
N GLY A 348 9.58 -3.47 -12.32
CA GLY A 348 9.99 -4.87 -12.15
C GLY A 348 9.63 -5.75 -13.34
N THR A 349 8.38 -5.72 -13.75
CA THR A 349 7.87 -6.52 -14.87
C THR A 349 8.59 -6.18 -16.16
N GLN A 350 8.81 -4.88 -16.44
CA GLN A 350 9.57 -4.48 -17.62
C GLN A 350 11.03 -4.96 -17.55
N ALA A 351 11.67 -4.94 -16.38
CA ALA A 351 13.02 -5.47 -16.22
C ALA A 351 13.08 -6.99 -16.46
N VAL A 352 12.08 -7.74 -16.00
CA VAL A 352 11.94 -9.18 -16.31
C VAL A 352 11.83 -9.39 -17.81
N PHE A 353 10.95 -8.66 -18.50
CA PHE A 353 10.80 -8.78 -19.96
C PHE A 353 12.09 -8.47 -20.71
N ASN A 354 12.78 -7.39 -20.35
CA ASN A 354 14.05 -7.02 -20.96
C ASN A 354 15.09 -8.15 -20.87
N VAL A 355 15.20 -8.79 -19.69
CA VAL A 355 16.19 -9.86 -19.43
C VAL A 355 15.80 -11.19 -20.07
N LEU A 356 14.52 -11.56 -20.02
CA LEU A 356 14.07 -12.84 -20.57
C LEU A 356 14.08 -12.84 -22.10
N LEU A 357 13.76 -11.70 -22.73
CA LEU A 357 13.75 -11.56 -24.18
C LEU A 357 15.13 -11.22 -24.77
N GLY A 358 16.10 -10.85 -23.93
CA GLY A 358 17.46 -10.48 -24.34
C GLY A 358 17.54 -9.13 -25.09
N GLU A 359 16.46 -8.34 -25.06
CA GLU A 359 16.31 -7.08 -25.80
C GLU A 359 15.41 -6.13 -25.00
N ARG A 360 15.87 -4.89 -24.77
CA ARG A 360 15.14 -3.91 -23.95
C ARG A 360 13.89 -3.40 -24.68
N TYR A 361 12.77 -3.35 -23.99
CA TYR A 361 11.48 -2.82 -24.48
C TYR A 361 10.96 -3.48 -25.77
N LYS A 362 11.37 -4.74 -26.03
CA LYS A 362 10.82 -5.56 -27.14
C LYS A 362 9.34 -5.85 -26.96
N ILE A 363 8.94 -6.13 -25.72
CA ILE A 363 7.54 -6.22 -25.30
C ILE A 363 7.38 -5.23 -24.15
N VAL A 364 6.34 -4.41 -24.26
CA VAL A 364 6.04 -3.36 -23.30
C VAL A 364 4.63 -3.59 -22.73
N PRO A 365 4.46 -3.75 -21.41
CA PRO A 365 3.16 -3.82 -20.76
C PRO A 365 2.35 -2.55 -21.00
N ASN A 366 1.02 -2.65 -21.02
CA ASN A 366 0.15 -1.49 -21.25
C ASN A 366 0.32 -0.41 -20.20
N GLU A 367 0.61 -0.78 -18.95
CA GLU A 367 0.84 0.15 -17.85
C GLU A 367 2.07 1.03 -18.12
N ILE A 368 3.14 0.48 -18.69
CA ILE A 368 4.32 1.26 -19.09
C ILE A 368 3.99 2.19 -20.26
N LYS A 369 3.19 1.72 -21.23
CA LYS A 369 2.71 2.56 -22.34
C LYS A 369 1.86 3.73 -21.86
N ASP A 370 1.02 3.47 -20.87
CA ASP A 370 0.13 4.48 -20.28
C ASP A 370 0.94 5.47 -19.42
N TYR A 371 1.96 5.00 -18.70
CA TYR A 371 2.89 5.83 -17.94
C TYR A 371 3.65 6.83 -18.80
N VAL A 372 4.26 6.39 -19.91
CA VAL A 372 5.04 7.31 -20.77
C VAL A 372 4.16 8.35 -21.47
N GLN A 373 2.85 8.10 -21.53
CA GLN A 373 1.84 9.04 -22.05
C GLN A 373 1.28 9.99 -20.97
N GLY A 374 1.74 9.88 -19.72
CA GLY A 374 1.33 10.75 -18.61
C GLY A 374 0.02 10.34 -17.94
N LEU A 375 -0.52 9.15 -18.22
CA LEU A 375 -1.80 8.68 -17.65
C LEU A 375 -1.72 8.36 -16.15
N TYR A 376 -0.52 8.25 -15.59
CA TYR A 376 -0.27 8.09 -14.16
C TYR A 376 0.11 9.39 -13.45
N GLY A 377 0.20 10.51 -14.18
CA GLY A 377 0.78 11.77 -13.70
C GLY A 377 2.18 12.02 -14.25
N ARG A 378 2.82 13.06 -13.71
CA ARG A 378 4.13 13.54 -14.16
C ARG A 378 5.27 12.77 -13.48
N ALA A 379 6.17 12.21 -14.28
CA ALA A 379 7.41 11.62 -13.79
C ALA A 379 8.29 12.67 -13.07
N PRO A 380 9.01 12.30 -11.98
CA PRO A 380 9.88 13.24 -11.27
C PRO A 380 11.01 13.82 -12.12
N GLY A 381 11.59 12.99 -13.00
CA GLY A 381 12.66 13.35 -13.93
C GLY A 381 12.26 13.18 -15.39
N GLU A 382 13.21 13.50 -16.28
CA GLU A 382 13.02 13.32 -17.72
C GLU A 382 12.97 11.84 -18.10
N LEU A 383 11.98 11.48 -18.92
CA LEU A 383 11.92 10.18 -19.57
C LEU A 383 13.01 10.09 -20.63
N ASN A 384 13.58 8.90 -20.85
CA ASN A 384 14.55 8.68 -21.92
C ASN A 384 13.83 8.78 -23.29
N PRO A 385 14.16 9.77 -24.15
CA PRO A 385 13.42 10.03 -25.37
C PRO A 385 13.45 8.86 -26.36
N ASP A 386 14.61 8.19 -26.51
CA ASP A 386 14.75 7.05 -27.42
C ASP A 386 13.86 5.88 -27.00
N ILE A 387 13.74 5.66 -25.69
CA ILE A 387 12.89 4.61 -25.11
C ILE A 387 11.42 5.00 -25.21
N VAL A 388 11.08 6.26 -24.99
CA VAL A 388 9.71 6.76 -25.19
C VAL A 388 9.30 6.53 -26.64
N ASP A 389 10.11 6.93 -27.61
CA ASP A 389 9.83 6.71 -29.04
C ASP A 389 9.64 5.22 -29.35
N GLN A 390 10.50 4.34 -28.84
CA GLN A 390 10.37 2.88 -29.00
C GLN A 390 9.07 2.32 -28.40
N ILE A 391 8.65 2.81 -27.23
CA ILE A 391 7.40 2.41 -26.58
C ILE A 391 6.21 2.93 -27.39
N MET A 392 6.27 4.17 -27.87
CA MET A 392 5.19 4.80 -28.64
C MET A 392 4.94 4.11 -29.98
N LEU A 393 5.96 3.52 -30.62
CA LEU A 393 5.79 2.66 -31.81
C LEU A 393 4.93 1.41 -31.54
N GLN A 394 4.79 0.99 -30.28
CA GLN A 394 4.02 -0.17 -29.85
C GLN A 394 2.72 0.24 -29.12
N SER A 395 2.39 1.53 -29.12
CA SER A 395 1.31 2.10 -28.32
C SER A 395 0.27 2.79 -29.20
N GLU A 396 -1.00 2.67 -28.80
CA GLU A 396 -2.04 3.57 -29.29
C GLU A 396 -1.94 4.87 -28.51
N LYS A 397 -1.96 6.00 -29.24
CA LYS A 397 -1.93 7.31 -28.62
C LYS A 397 -3.23 7.52 -27.83
N LYS A 398 -3.10 7.72 -26.53
CA LYS A 398 -4.18 8.07 -25.62
C LYS A 398 -4.01 9.52 -25.19
N GLU A 399 -5.12 10.25 -25.11
CA GLU A 399 -5.11 11.54 -24.44
C GLU A 399 -5.32 11.29 -22.94
N ALA A 400 -4.47 11.92 -22.12
CA ALA A 400 -4.68 11.92 -20.69
C ALA A 400 -5.94 12.73 -20.37
N VAL A 401 -6.96 12.03 -19.88
CA VAL A 401 -8.16 12.66 -19.33
C VAL A 401 -7.83 13.10 -17.90
N PRO A 402 -7.80 14.40 -17.60
CA PRO A 402 -7.63 14.87 -16.24
C PRO A 402 -8.70 14.26 -15.33
N PRO A 403 -8.41 14.00 -14.05
CA PRO A 403 -9.41 13.46 -13.12
C PRO A 403 -10.70 14.29 -13.04
N GLU A 404 -10.61 15.59 -13.31
CA GLU A 404 -11.76 16.52 -13.37
C GLU A 404 -12.73 16.22 -14.51
N ASP A 405 -12.25 15.59 -15.59
CA ASP A 405 -13.02 15.29 -16.79
C ASP A 405 -13.45 13.82 -16.85
N LEU A 406 -13.11 13.01 -15.84
CA LEU A 406 -13.56 11.62 -15.75
C LEU A 406 -15.09 11.58 -15.52
N PRO A 407 -15.83 10.76 -16.28
CA PRO A 407 -17.28 10.66 -16.12
C PRO A 407 -17.62 10.03 -14.77
N PHE A 408 -18.62 10.59 -14.09
CA PHE A 408 -19.10 10.05 -12.82
C PHE A 408 -19.83 8.72 -13.06
N VAL A 409 -19.45 7.70 -12.31
CA VAL A 409 -19.98 6.33 -12.48
C VAL A 409 -20.96 5.90 -11.40
N TYR A 410 -21.09 6.67 -10.32
CA TYR A 410 -21.87 6.32 -9.13
C TYR A 410 -23.30 5.86 -9.46
N GLU A 411 -24.07 6.60 -10.26
CA GLU A 411 -25.46 6.23 -10.59
C GLU A 411 -25.55 4.93 -11.42
N THR A 412 -24.55 4.67 -12.26
CA THR A 412 -24.49 3.43 -13.05
C THR A 412 -24.18 2.23 -12.16
N ASP A 413 -23.20 2.39 -11.27
CA ASP A 413 -22.80 1.35 -10.31
C ASP A 413 -23.90 1.11 -9.28
N LYS A 414 -24.59 2.16 -8.82
CA LYS A 414 -25.76 2.07 -7.94
C LYS A 414 -26.86 1.23 -8.54
N LYS A 415 -27.24 1.50 -9.80
CA LYS A 415 -28.25 0.69 -10.50
C LYS A 415 -27.82 -0.77 -10.63
N THR A 416 -26.55 -1.01 -10.95
CA THR A 416 -26.02 -2.37 -11.07
C THR A 416 -26.07 -3.11 -9.74
N MET A 417 -25.71 -2.43 -8.65
CA MET A 417 -25.80 -2.99 -7.29
C MET A 417 -27.25 -3.22 -6.87
N GLN A 418 -28.18 -2.32 -7.20
CA GLN A 418 -29.61 -2.50 -6.91
C GLN A 418 -30.18 -3.75 -7.60
N GLU A 419 -29.88 -3.96 -8.88
CA GLU A 419 -30.28 -5.14 -9.63
C GLU A 419 -29.66 -6.42 -9.05
N PHE A 420 -28.39 -6.36 -8.63
CA PHE A 420 -27.66 -7.49 -8.06
C PHE A 420 -28.13 -7.87 -6.65
N LEU A 421 -28.43 -6.89 -5.79
CA LEU A 421 -28.86 -7.12 -4.40
C LEU A 421 -30.37 -7.34 -4.25
N GLY A 422 -31.17 -6.92 -5.24
CA GLY A 422 -32.64 -6.95 -5.14
C GLY A 422 -33.22 -5.97 -4.13
N ARG A 423 -32.42 -5.03 -3.64
CA ARG A 423 -32.80 -3.94 -2.72
C ARG A 423 -32.04 -2.66 -3.07
N GLU A 424 -32.46 -1.54 -2.51
CA GLU A 424 -31.65 -0.31 -2.57
C GLU A 424 -30.29 -0.55 -1.90
N PRO A 425 -29.16 -0.29 -2.59
CA PRO A 425 -27.83 -0.37 -1.99
C PRO A 425 -27.55 0.85 -1.12
N GLU A 426 -26.84 0.66 -0.02
CA GLU A 426 -26.27 1.76 0.76
C GLU A 426 -25.13 2.41 -0.03
N GLU A 427 -24.89 3.70 0.20
CA GLU A 427 -23.84 4.45 -0.53
C GLU A 427 -22.46 3.80 -0.40
N GLU A 428 -22.13 3.30 0.80
CA GLU A 428 -20.90 2.57 1.10
C GLU A 428 -20.70 1.32 0.21
N GLU A 429 -21.80 0.61 -0.09
CA GLU A 429 -21.78 -0.60 -0.92
C GLU A 429 -21.53 -0.24 -2.38
N VAL A 430 -22.13 0.86 -2.85
CA VAL A 430 -21.90 1.39 -4.20
C VAL A 430 -20.46 1.83 -4.35
N VAL A 431 -19.94 2.62 -3.40
CA VAL A 431 -18.53 3.09 -3.43
C VAL A 431 -17.56 1.92 -3.37
N ALA A 432 -17.80 0.94 -2.51
CA ALA A 432 -16.97 -0.27 -2.46
C ALA A 432 -16.98 -1.01 -3.80
N TYR A 433 -18.16 -1.17 -4.41
CA TYR A 433 -18.31 -1.80 -5.72
C TYR A 433 -17.60 -1.03 -6.84
N THR A 434 -17.72 0.30 -6.86
CA THR A 434 -17.04 1.15 -7.85
C THR A 434 -15.52 0.94 -7.82
N ILE A 435 -14.96 0.78 -6.62
CA ILE A 435 -13.52 0.58 -6.44
C ILE A 435 -13.11 -0.87 -6.75
N PHE A 436 -13.86 -1.85 -6.22
CA PHE A 436 -13.56 -3.28 -6.31
C PHE A 436 -14.79 -4.11 -6.72
N PRO A 437 -15.22 -4.05 -7.98
CA PRO A 437 -16.52 -4.60 -8.41
C PRO A 437 -16.60 -6.12 -8.29
N GLU A 438 -15.50 -6.84 -8.54
CA GLU A 438 -15.47 -8.29 -8.45
C GLU A 438 -15.38 -8.79 -7.00
N PRO A 439 -14.44 -8.33 -6.14
CA PRO A 439 -14.42 -8.71 -4.73
C PRO A 439 -15.74 -8.42 -4.01
N VAL A 440 -16.34 -7.25 -4.25
CA VAL A 440 -17.59 -6.85 -3.59
C VAL A 440 -18.76 -7.70 -4.07
N ARG A 441 -18.86 -8.00 -5.38
CA ARG A 441 -19.86 -8.96 -5.88
C ARG A 441 -19.72 -10.33 -5.24
N ASN A 442 -18.50 -10.85 -5.14
CA ASN A 442 -18.25 -12.17 -4.56
C ASN A 442 -18.60 -12.21 -3.06
N PHE A 443 -18.31 -11.14 -2.31
CA PHE A 443 -18.69 -11.01 -0.90
C PHE A 443 -20.21 -11.14 -0.71
N TYR A 444 -21.00 -10.41 -1.49
CA TYR A 444 -22.46 -10.49 -1.41
C TYR A 444 -23.01 -11.82 -1.96
N PHE A 445 -22.41 -12.39 -3.01
CA PHE A 445 -22.82 -13.71 -3.52
C PHE A 445 -22.67 -14.80 -2.44
N ASN A 446 -21.50 -14.89 -1.81
CA ASN A 446 -21.24 -15.88 -0.75
C ASN A 446 -22.09 -15.64 0.50
N SER A 447 -22.51 -14.40 0.77
CA SER A 447 -23.41 -14.08 1.88
C SER A 447 -24.85 -14.56 1.64
N VAL A 448 -25.31 -14.61 0.39
CA VAL A 448 -26.65 -15.06 0.02
C VAL A 448 -26.77 -16.59 0.13
N ASP A 449 -25.71 -17.33 -0.18
CA ASP A 449 -25.69 -18.79 -0.02
C ASP A 449 -25.59 -19.23 1.46
N ALA A 450 -25.07 -18.39 2.35
CA ALA A 450 -24.97 -18.70 3.79
C ALA A 450 -26.32 -18.63 4.53
N ASP A 451 -27.27 -17.84 4.02
CA ASP A 451 -28.66 -17.78 4.53
C ASP A 451 -29.59 -18.80 3.86
N SER A 452 -29.15 -19.44 2.77
CA SER A 452 -29.87 -20.56 2.14
C SER A 452 -29.34 -21.90 2.63
N ASP A 453 -29.76 -22.29 3.83
CA ASP A 453 -29.73 -23.68 4.29
C ASP A 453 -30.66 -24.53 3.39
N LEU A 454 -30.19 -24.85 2.19
CA LEU A 454 -30.76 -25.91 1.35
C LEU A 454 -29.82 -27.11 1.41
N LYS A 455 -30.21 -28.04 2.27
CA LYS A 455 -29.77 -29.44 2.28
C LYS A 455 -29.59 -29.95 0.84
N ILE A 456 -28.33 -30.12 0.42
CA ILE A 456 -28.01 -31.03 -0.67
C ILE A 456 -27.45 -32.29 -0.02
N GLU A 457 -28.34 -33.29 0.09
CA GLU A 457 -27.97 -34.65 0.42
C GLU A 457 -26.88 -35.14 -0.54
N SER A 458 -25.78 -35.63 0.04
CA SER A 458 -24.74 -36.34 -0.68
C SER A 458 -25.32 -37.58 -1.35
N LYS A 459 -25.47 -37.55 -2.68
CA LYS A 459 -25.52 -38.78 -3.47
C LYS A 459 -24.14 -39.05 -4.04
N SER A 460 -23.49 -40.01 -3.41
CA SER A 460 -22.40 -40.80 -3.97
C SER A 460 -22.85 -41.43 -5.28
N ASP A 461 -22.11 -41.20 -6.36
CA ASP A 461 -22.05 -42.16 -7.45
C ASP A 461 -20.58 -42.42 -7.80
N GLN A 462 -20.16 -43.63 -7.46
CA GLN A 462 -18.95 -44.26 -7.94
C GLN A 462 -19.07 -44.46 -9.45
N VAL A 463 -18.10 -44.00 -10.24
CA VAL A 463 -17.79 -44.66 -11.51
C VAL A 463 -16.29 -44.90 -11.66
N SER A 464 -16.03 -46.19 -11.79
CA SER A 464 -14.83 -46.96 -12.06
C SER A 464 -13.86 -46.40 -13.11
N VAL A 465 -12.58 -46.53 -12.76
CA VAL A 465 -11.44 -46.57 -13.67
C VAL A 465 -11.61 -47.70 -14.68
N THR A 466 -11.60 -47.40 -15.98
CA THR A 466 -11.22 -48.36 -17.02
C THR A 466 -10.35 -47.71 -18.08
N SER A 467 -9.26 -48.40 -18.39
CA SER A 467 -8.27 -48.11 -19.41
C SER A 467 -8.80 -48.44 -20.81
N ASN A 468 -8.51 -47.59 -21.81
CA ASN A 468 -7.88 -48.02 -23.07
C ASN A 468 -7.66 -46.87 -24.08
N LYS A 469 -6.42 -46.87 -24.61
CA LYS A 469 -5.99 -46.66 -26.00
C LYS A 469 -6.19 -45.28 -26.70
N THR A 470 -5.04 -44.63 -26.89
CA THR A 470 -4.49 -44.06 -28.15
C THR A 470 -5.47 -43.61 -29.24
N SER A 471 -5.45 -42.29 -29.51
CA SER A 471 -5.41 -41.79 -30.88
C SER A 471 -4.66 -40.45 -30.93
N GLU A 472 -3.77 -40.33 -31.90
CA GLU A 472 -3.00 -39.14 -32.23
C GLU A 472 -3.90 -38.08 -32.85
N THR A 473 -3.77 -36.82 -32.43
CA THR A 473 -4.23 -35.68 -33.23
C THR A 473 -3.25 -34.52 -33.15
N LYS A 474 -2.88 -34.06 -34.34
CA LYS A 474 -1.87 -33.06 -34.70
C LYS A 474 -2.05 -31.73 -33.96
N LEU A 475 -0.95 -31.26 -33.34
CA LEU A 475 -0.76 -29.87 -32.93
C LEU A 475 -0.74 -28.96 -34.17
N THR A 476 -1.67 -28.01 -34.21
CA THR A 476 -1.55 -26.82 -35.05
C THR A 476 -1.18 -25.66 -34.15
N ASN A 477 -0.04 -25.03 -34.47
CA ASN A 477 0.48 -23.85 -33.77
C ASN A 477 -0.40 -22.63 -34.09
N SER A 478 -1.12 -22.14 -33.11
CA SER A 478 -1.55 -20.74 -33.03
C SER A 478 -1.25 -20.25 -31.62
N ALA A 479 -0.09 -19.62 -31.45
CA ALA A 479 0.25 -18.92 -30.22
C ALA A 479 -0.61 -17.65 -30.16
N GLU A 480 -1.72 -17.71 -29.42
CA GLU A 480 -2.40 -16.51 -28.96
C GLU A 480 -1.54 -15.84 -27.88
N PRO A 481 -1.44 -14.49 -27.87
CA PRO A 481 -0.70 -13.79 -26.83
C PRO A 481 -1.41 -13.97 -25.49
N ILE A 482 -0.69 -14.58 -24.53
CA ILE A 482 -1.11 -14.71 -23.14
C ILE A 482 -1.34 -13.32 -22.58
N ALA A 483 -2.60 -12.99 -22.25
CA ALA A 483 -2.96 -11.74 -21.60
C ALA A 483 -2.46 -11.76 -20.14
N PHE A 484 -1.41 -10.99 -19.86
CA PHE A 484 -0.96 -10.71 -18.51
C PHE A 484 -1.92 -9.70 -17.87
N ARG A 485 -2.84 -10.17 -17.02
CA ARG A 485 -3.52 -9.28 -16.06
C ARG A 485 -2.56 -8.98 -14.91
N MET A 486 -2.60 -7.75 -14.39
CA MET A 486 -2.05 -7.44 -13.07
C MET A 486 -2.63 -8.42 -12.05
N VAL A 487 -1.81 -9.38 -11.65
CA VAL A 487 -2.11 -10.27 -10.53
C VAL A 487 -1.82 -9.46 -9.26
N PRO A 488 -2.81 -9.19 -8.38
CA PRO A 488 -2.52 -8.65 -7.06
C PRO A 488 -1.53 -9.61 -6.37
N PRO A 489 -0.62 -9.13 -5.50
CA PRO A 489 0.42 -9.97 -4.90
C PRO A 489 -0.18 -11.29 -4.40
N THR A 490 0.15 -12.38 -5.10
CA THR A 490 -0.32 -13.73 -4.79
C THR A 490 0.69 -14.43 -3.90
N ALA A 491 0.14 -14.99 -2.83
CA ALA A 491 0.55 -16.18 -2.08
C ALA A 491 1.94 -16.21 -1.43
#